data_AF-A0A7V3EJS2-F1
#
_entry.id   AF-A0A7V3EJS2-F1
#
_cell.length_a   1.000
_cell.length_b   1.000
_cell.length_c   1.000
_cell.angle_alpha   90.00
_cell.angle_beta   90.00
_cell.angle_gamma   90.00
#
_symmetry.space_group_name_H-M   'P 1'
#
loop_
_entity.id
_entity.type
_entity.pdbx_description
1 polymer ?
#
loop_
_entity_poly.entity_id
_entity_poly.type
_entity_poly.pdbx_seq_one_letter_code
_entity_poly.pdbx_strand_id
1 'polypeptide(L)'
;MSRTKARKKLTVGIFLLLVLTAGALYSQPRKYQVITPEVRLHLDPDDRSPVVVSVSRGAILTQASAVRFRHNWIFVYYYQPEKGKTLAGYVWEPGLRKLFPTVNARLIYNGQAVAEPRELDFSQDVDFPYLWGMPKQKLLEVEGQPLGVDQSGETEVLQYQREIMNRNCLVEYVFIQNQLTAARFFILDTFVDNNYYISDFIKAKNYLGQRFGLPVDDQTIWLDSTYRERREYWGQALGAGLVEFRSSWLVGETEVALVLTGSDNRVAFVAECVGQKYKTFFSH
;
A
#
# COMPACT_ATOMS: atom_id res chain seq x y z
N MET A 1 -7.12 -32.20 -75.09
CA MET A 1 -6.97 -32.90 -73.79
C MET A 1 -5.49 -32.95 -73.45
N SER A 2 -5.14 -32.83 -72.16
CA SER A 2 -3.78 -32.67 -71.57
C SER A 2 -3.33 -31.19 -71.44
N ARG A 3 -3.53 -30.47 -70.33
CA ARG A 3 -3.00 -30.52 -68.94
C ARG A 3 -1.59 -29.92 -68.75
N THR A 4 -1.57 -28.83 -67.95
CA THR A 4 -0.55 -28.41 -66.95
C THR A 4 0.82 -27.92 -67.47
N LYS A 5 1.47 -26.87 -66.93
CA LYS A 5 1.51 -26.26 -65.58
C LYS A 5 1.90 -24.77 -65.73
N ALA A 6 1.10 -23.85 -65.18
CA ALA A 6 1.55 -22.48 -64.90
C ALA A 6 2.06 -22.41 -63.46
N ARG A 7 3.36 -22.14 -63.29
CA ARG A 7 4.00 -21.86 -62.00
C ARG A 7 3.47 -20.51 -61.48
N LYS A 8 2.54 -20.53 -60.54
CA LYS A 8 2.20 -19.35 -59.73
C LYS A 8 3.27 -19.18 -58.65
N LYS A 9 3.98 -18.05 -58.71
CA LYS A 9 4.89 -17.59 -57.64
C LYS A 9 4.03 -17.31 -56.41
N LEU A 10 4.30 -18.02 -55.32
CA LEU A 10 3.66 -17.81 -54.02
C LEU A 10 4.32 -16.58 -53.38
N THR A 11 3.62 -15.46 -53.41
CA THR A 11 3.91 -14.27 -52.60
C THR A 11 3.70 -14.64 -51.13
N VAL A 12 4.78 -14.84 -50.39
CA VAL A 12 4.72 -14.94 -48.93
C VAL A 12 4.52 -13.52 -48.40
N GLY A 13 3.27 -13.16 -48.15
CA GLY A 13 2.92 -11.95 -47.41
C GLY A 13 3.35 -12.13 -45.96
N ILE A 14 4.35 -11.35 -45.54
CA ILE A 14 4.69 -11.16 -44.14
C ILE A 14 3.50 -10.44 -43.50
N PHE A 15 2.60 -11.20 -42.89
CA PHE A 15 1.61 -10.65 -41.97
C PHE A 15 2.39 -10.29 -40.71
N LEU A 16 2.89 -9.05 -40.65
CA LEU A 16 3.41 -8.46 -39.43
C LEU A 16 2.22 -8.33 -38.49
N LEU A 17 1.95 -9.40 -37.74
CA LEU A 17 1.05 -9.38 -36.60
C LEU A 17 1.74 -8.46 -35.60
N LEU A 18 1.45 -7.16 -35.72
CA LEU A 18 1.60 -6.18 -34.66
C LEU A 18 0.68 -6.67 -33.54
N VAL A 19 1.18 -7.65 -32.78
CA VAL A 19 0.75 -7.84 -31.40
C VAL A 19 1.07 -6.50 -30.77
N LEU A 20 0.05 -5.64 -30.74
CA LEU A 20 -0.11 -4.66 -29.70
C LEU A 20 0.03 -5.47 -28.40
N THR A 21 1.26 -5.63 -27.94
CA THR A 21 1.55 -5.47 -26.53
C THR A 21 1.20 -4.00 -26.26
N ALA A 22 -0.10 -3.71 -26.24
CA ALA A 22 -0.63 -2.88 -25.19
C ALA A 22 -0.05 -3.54 -23.95
N GLY A 23 1.11 -3.03 -23.50
CA GLY A 23 1.59 -3.34 -22.18
C GLY A 23 0.35 -3.17 -21.33
N ALA A 24 -0.06 -4.24 -20.67
CA ALA A 24 -1.06 -4.13 -19.63
C ALA A 24 -0.51 -2.98 -18.78
N LEU A 25 -1.11 -1.81 -18.90
CA LEU A 25 -0.89 -0.70 -17.99
C LEU A 25 -1.33 -1.32 -16.69
N TYR A 26 -0.38 -1.91 -15.95
CA TYR A 26 -0.62 -2.69 -14.77
C TYR A 26 -1.42 -1.77 -13.86
N SER A 27 -2.73 -2.00 -13.78
CA SER A 27 -3.59 -1.18 -12.94
C SER A 27 -3.03 -1.34 -11.54
N GLN A 28 -2.58 -0.24 -10.94
CA GLN A 28 -2.10 -0.25 -9.57
C GLN A 28 -3.17 -0.86 -8.67
N PRO A 29 -2.92 -1.96 -7.93
CA PRO A 29 -3.60 -2.35 -6.73
C PRO A 29 -4.13 -1.16 -5.98
N ARG A 30 -5.45 -1.05 -5.99
CA ARG A 30 -6.15 0.02 -5.30
C ARG A 30 -6.64 -0.52 -3.97
N LYS A 31 -5.68 -0.91 -3.12
CA LYS A 31 -5.95 -1.20 -1.71
C LYS A 31 -5.81 0.08 -0.90
N TYR A 32 -6.77 0.28 -0.03
CA TYR A 32 -6.88 1.44 0.83
C TYR A 32 -6.92 1.02 2.28
N GLN A 33 -6.34 1.81 3.17
CA GLN A 33 -6.49 1.66 4.61
C GLN A 33 -7.41 2.74 5.16
N VAL A 34 -8.30 2.37 6.08
CA VAL A 34 -9.14 3.32 6.82
C VAL A 34 -8.28 4.12 7.79
N ILE A 35 -8.28 5.45 7.67
CA ILE A 35 -7.47 6.36 8.49
C ILE A 35 -8.30 7.24 9.43
N THR A 36 -9.62 7.32 9.26
CA THR A 36 -10.54 7.87 10.26
C THR A 36 -10.78 6.83 11.37
N PRO A 37 -11.39 7.18 12.51
CA PRO A 37 -11.84 6.20 13.51
C PRO A 37 -12.75 5.12 12.91
N GLU A 38 -13.63 5.52 11.98
CA GLU A 38 -14.55 4.66 11.25
C GLU A 38 -14.93 5.29 9.91
N VAL A 39 -15.18 4.45 8.90
CA VAL A 39 -15.90 4.81 7.68
C VAL A 39 -17.15 3.94 7.52
N ARG A 40 -18.14 4.45 6.78
CA ARG A 40 -19.37 3.72 6.47
C ARG A 40 -19.39 3.33 5.00
N LEU A 41 -19.72 2.08 4.73
CA LEU A 41 -20.01 1.59 3.39
C LEU A 41 -21.52 1.72 3.15
N HIS A 42 -21.89 2.41 2.09
CA HIS A 42 -23.27 2.70 1.71
C HIS A 42 -23.70 1.89 0.47
N LEU A 43 -25.01 1.68 0.30
CA LEU A 43 -25.55 1.00 -0.89
C LEU A 43 -25.38 1.84 -2.16
N ASP A 44 -25.49 3.16 -2.03
CA ASP A 44 -25.31 4.15 -3.10
C ASP A 44 -24.21 5.15 -2.72
N PRO A 45 -23.60 5.87 -3.67
CA PRO A 45 -22.62 6.93 -3.40
C PRO A 45 -23.32 8.20 -2.87
N ASP A 46 -23.91 8.08 -1.69
CA ASP A 46 -24.69 9.10 -0.99
C ASP A 46 -24.66 8.83 0.52
N ASP A 47 -24.28 9.83 1.29
CA ASP A 47 -24.17 9.81 2.75
C ASP A 47 -25.50 9.45 3.44
N ARG A 48 -26.62 9.68 2.75
CA ARG A 48 -27.98 9.38 3.23
C ARG A 48 -28.47 7.99 2.83
N SER A 49 -27.74 7.29 1.95
CA SER A 49 -28.07 5.92 1.54
C SER A 49 -27.89 4.96 2.72
N PRO A 50 -28.65 3.85 2.80
CA PRO A 50 -28.50 2.88 3.88
C PRO A 50 -27.05 2.39 4.03
N VAL A 51 -26.61 2.29 5.29
CA VAL A 51 -25.29 1.77 5.64
C VAL A 51 -25.32 0.24 5.59
N VAL A 52 -24.43 -0.33 4.78
CA VAL A 52 -24.17 -1.77 4.70
C VAL A 52 -23.36 -2.23 5.89
N VAL A 53 -22.27 -1.52 6.20
CA VAL A 53 -21.35 -1.84 7.30
C VAL A 53 -20.53 -0.62 7.72
N SER A 54 -20.26 -0.54 9.02
CA SER A 54 -19.28 0.36 9.61
C SER A 54 -17.92 -0.34 9.72
N VAL A 55 -16.87 0.31 9.25
CA VAL A 55 -15.52 -0.25 9.17
C VAL A 55 -14.55 0.61 9.96
N SER A 56 -13.90 0.01 10.97
CA SER A 56 -12.98 0.70 11.87
C SER A 56 -11.64 1.05 11.22
N ARG A 57 -10.94 2.02 11.82
CA ARG A 57 -9.54 2.40 11.50
C ARG A 57 -8.65 1.18 11.33
N GLY A 58 -7.72 1.25 10.38
CA GLY A 58 -6.72 0.22 10.15
C GLY A 58 -7.19 -0.92 9.24
N ALA A 59 -8.50 -1.06 9.03
CA ALA A 59 -9.05 -2.00 8.06
C ALA A 59 -8.58 -1.69 6.63
N ILE A 60 -8.38 -2.74 5.83
CA ILE A 60 -8.01 -2.64 4.42
C ILE A 60 -9.24 -2.90 3.55
N LEU A 61 -9.44 -2.02 2.58
CA LEU A 61 -10.50 -2.03 1.59
C LEU A 61 -9.88 -2.24 0.21
N THR A 62 -10.48 -3.08 -0.62
CA THR A 62 -10.05 -3.29 -2.01
C THR A 62 -11.00 -2.58 -2.94
N GLN A 63 -10.53 -1.62 -3.74
CA GLN A 63 -11.38 -0.95 -4.72
C GLN A 63 -11.80 -1.91 -5.83
N ALA A 64 -13.11 -2.04 -6.02
CA ALA A 64 -13.74 -2.99 -6.93
C ALA A 64 -13.87 -2.46 -8.37
N SER A 65 -13.87 -1.14 -8.54
CA SER A 65 -14.00 -0.49 -9.86
C SER A 65 -13.05 0.68 -9.98
N ALA A 66 -12.40 0.83 -11.15
CA ALA A 66 -11.52 1.96 -11.41
C ALA A 66 -12.28 3.31 -11.55
N VAL A 67 -13.61 3.25 -11.72
CA VAL A 67 -14.50 4.40 -11.93
C VAL A 67 -14.83 5.06 -10.59
N ARG A 68 -14.65 6.38 -10.53
CA ARG A 68 -15.11 7.21 -9.42
C ARG A 68 -16.54 7.67 -9.66
N PHE A 69 -17.31 7.75 -8.59
CA PHE A 69 -18.67 8.29 -8.62
C PHE A 69 -18.70 9.62 -7.86
N ARG A 70 -19.49 10.59 -8.36
CA ARG A 70 -19.81 11.86 -7.67
C ARG A 70 -18.63 12.56 -6.97
N HIS A 71 -17.44 12.54 -7.57
CA HIS A 71 -16.18 13.07 -7.01
C HIS A 71 -15.91 12.60 -5.56
N ASN A 72 -14.96 11.67 -5.40
CA ASN A 72 -14.50 11.09 -4.12
C ASN A 72 -15.31 9.90 -3.56
N TRP A 73 -16.34 9.41 -4.24
CA TRP A 73 -16.92 8.10 -3.89
C TRP A 73 -16.25 6.99 -4.69
N ILE A 74 -15.86 5.93 -3.98
CA ILE A 74 -15.31 4.70 -4.58
C ILE A 74 -16.10 3.49 -4.13
N PHE A 75 -16.25 2.51 -5.03
CA PHE A 75 -16.87 1.22 -4.70
C PHE A 75 -15.80 0.22 -4.26
N VAL A 76 -15.97 -0.37 -3.09
CA VAL A 76 -14.95 -1.19 -2.42
C VAL A 76 -15.51 -2.51 -1.92
N TYR A 77 -14.62 -3.49 -1.76
CA TYR A 77 -14.82 -4.72 -1.00
C TYR A 77 -14.15 -4.62 0.37
N TYR A 78 -14.86 -5.09 1.39
CA TYR A 78 -14.38 -5.22 2.77
C TYR A 78 -14.57 -6.67 3.24
N TYR A 79 -13.48 -7.35 3.60
CA TYR A 79 -13.55 -8.65 4.25
C TYR A 79 -13.71 -8.46 5.76
N GLN A 80 -14.81 -8.93 6.32
CA GLN A 80 -15.08 -8.91 7.76
C GLN A 80 -14.60 -10.24 8.38
N PRO A 81 -13.44 -10.28 9.05
CA PRO A 81 -12.82 -11.53 9.50
C PRO A 81 -13.70 -12.29 10.50
N GLU A 82 -14.30 -11.56 11.45
CA GLU A 82 -15.21 -12.10 12.48
C GLU A 82 -16.39 -12.90 11.92
N LYS A 83 -16.85 -12.56 10.70
CA LYS A 83 -17.98 -13.22 10.04
C LYS A 83 -17.58 -14.08 8.86
N GLY A 84 -16.31 -14.07 8.47
CA GLY A 84 -15.81 -14.75 7.27
C GLY A 84 -16.53 -14.33 5.98
N LYS A 85 -16.96 -13.06 5.87
CA LYS A 85 -17.76 -12.56 4.75
C LYS A 85 -17.15 -11.32 4.12
N THR A 86 -17.20 -11.25 2.79
CA THR A 86 -16.89 -10.04 2.03
C THR A 86 -18.17 -9.25 1.79
N LEU A 87 -18.14 -7.97 2.18
CA LEU A 87 -19.19 -6.99 1.93
C LEU A 87 -18.71 -6.01 0.86
N ALA A 88 -19.65 -5.41 0.14
CA ALA A 88 -19.37 -4.41 -0.88
C ALA A 88 -20.22 -3.17 -0.64
N GLY A 89 -19.68 -2.00 -0.95
CA GLY A 89 -20.40 -0.74 -0.82
C GLY A 89 -19.59 0.45 -1.32
N TYR A 90 -20.25 1.60 -1.37
CA TYR A 90 -19.62 2.88 -1.67
C TYR A 90 -19.08 3.51 -0.40
N VAL A 91 -17.90 4.11 -0.48
CA VAL A 91 -17.25 4.78 0.64
C VAL A 91 -16.66 6.11 0.18
N TRP A 92 -16.64 7.08 1.09
CA TRP A 92 -16.01 8.38 0.90
C TRP A 92 -14.47 8.25 0.98
N GLU A 93 -13.79 8.44 -0.16
CA GLU A 93 -12.34 8.25 -0.34
C GLU A 93 -11.46 9.09 0.63
N PRO A 94 -11.82 10.33 1.03
CA PRO A 94 -11.00 11.14 1.94
C PRO A 94 -10.75 10.51 3.32
N GLY A 95 -11.63 9.61 3.77
CA GLY A 95 -11.42 8.83 5.00
C GLY A 95 -10.41 7.68 4.85
N LEU A 96 -9.81 7.54 3.67
CA LEU A 96 -8.96 6.44 3.26
C LEU A 96 -7.58 6.91 2.81
N ARG A 97 -6.60 6.01 2.92
CA ARG A 97 -5.26 6.17 2.36
C ARG A 97 -4.92 5.03 1.42
N LYS A 98 -4.27 5.33 0.29
CA LYS A 98 -3.70 4.30 -0.60
C LYS A 98 -2.52 3.58 0.06
N LEU A 99 -2.49 2.25 -0.02
CA LEU A 99 -1.35 1.44 0.47
C LEU A 99 -0.26 1.26 -0.58
N PHE A 100 -0.58 1.46 -1.86
CA PHE A 100 0.36 1.46 -2.98
C PHE A 100 0.52 2.90 -3.48
N PRO A 101 1.54 3.64 -2.99
CA PRO A 101 1.74 5.03 -3.38
C PRO A 101 2.12 5.12 -4.86
N THR A 102 1.72 6.21 -5.51
CA THR A 102 2.15 6.48 -6.88
C THR A 102 3.62 6.90 -6.85
N VAL A 103 4.49 6.02 -7.31
CA VAL A 103 5.93 6.31 -7.45
C VAL A 103 6.12 7.12 -8.75
N ASN A 104 6.43 8.41 -8.63
CA ASN A 104 6.74 9.26 -9.78
C ASN A 104 8.07 8.85 -10.43
N ALA A 105 8.29 9.22 -11.69
CA ALA A 105 9.52 8.90 -12.44
C ALA A 105 10.84 9.48 -11.85
N ARG A 106 10.79 10.22 -10.74
CA ARG A 106 11.97 10.65 -9.98
C ARG A 106 12.31 9.75 -8.80
N LEU A 107 11.39 8.88 -8.39
CA LEU A 107 11.52 7.90 -7.31
C LEU A 107 11.91 6.52 -7.88
N ILE A 108 12.56 6.47 -9.05
CA ILE A 108 12.85 5.22 -9.77
C ILE A 108 13.82 4.37 -8.95
N TYR A 109 13.27 3.42 -8.22
CA TYR A 109 13.88 2.11 -8.09
C TYR A 109 13.89 1.48 -9.49
N ASN A 110 15.02 0.93 -9.93
CA ASN A 110 15.27 0.43 -11.28
C ASN A 110 14.35 -0.73 -11.74
N GLY A 111 13.37 -1.12 -10.91
CA GLY A 111 12.35 -2.12 -11.21
C GLY A 111 12.88 -3.55 -11.24
N GLN A 112 14.15 -3.77 -10.90
CA GLN A 112 14.72 -5.10 -10.90
C GLN A 112 14.36 -5.81 -9.59
N ALA A 113 13.61 -6.91 -9.73
CA ALA A 113 13.29 -7.76 -8.60
C ALA A 113 14.58 -8.39 -8.05
N VAL A 114 14.80 -8.24 -6.75
CA VAL A 114 15.93 -8.81 -6.03
C VAL A 114 15.60 -10.27 -5.70
N ALA A 115 16.44 -11.18 -6.17
CA ALA A 115 16.27 -12.61 -5.90
C ALA A 115 16.63 -12.97 -4.45
N GLU A 116 17.68 -12.34 -3.92
CA GLU A 116 18.20 -12.57 -2.58
C GLU A 116 18.50 -11.21 -1.91
N PRO A 117 17.52 -10.61 -1.22
CA PRO A 117 17.71 -9.33 -0.56
C PRO A 117 18.65 -9.46 0.64
N ARG A 118 19.43 -8.39 0.90
CA ARG A 118 20.23 -8.28 2.12
C ARG A 118 19.32 -8.36 3.35
N GLU A 119 19.83 -8.89 4.45
CA GLU A 119 19.09 -8.89 5.71
C GLU A 119 18.81 -7.48 6.24
N LEU A 120 17.71 -7.33 6.98
CA LEU A 120 17.41 -6.08 7.68
C LEU A 120 18.49 -5.80 8.72
N ASP A 121 19.04 -4.60 8.69
CA ASP A 121 20.09 -4.18 9.62
C ASP A 121 19.54 -3.21 10.67
N PHE A 122 19.13 -3.77 11.80
CA PHE A 122 18.62 -3.01 12.94
C PHE A 122 19.72 -2.31 13.77
N SER A 123 21.01 -2.48 13.40
CA SER A 123 22.10 -1.74 14.03
C SER A 123 22.25 -0.32 13.46
N GLN A 124 21.62 -0.05 12.32
CA GLN A 124 21.56 1.29 11.73
C GLN A 124 20.75 2.20 12.65
N ASP A 125 21.44 3.20 13.20
CA ASP A 125 20.78 4.26 13.94
C ASP A 125 20.09 5.19 12.94
N VAL A 126 18.76 5.08 12.87
CA VAL A 126 17.94 5.93 12.00
C VAL A 126 17.23 6.92 12.89
N ASP A 127 17.89 8.05 13.13
CA ASP A 127 17.32 9.14 13.88
C ASP A 127 16.30 9.90 13.02
N PHE A 128 15.09 10.00 13.56
CA PHE A 128 14.04 10.89 13.07
C PHE A 128 13.91 12.03 14.09
N PRO A 129 14.61 13.18 13.90
CA PRO A 129 14.64 14.26 14.88
C PRO A 129 13.32 15.05 14.96
N TYR A 130 12.22 14.48 14.46
CA TYR A 130 10.99 15.18 14.17
C TYR A 130 9.98 15.01 15.30
N LEU A 131 9.44 16.14 15.76
CA LEU A 131 8.35 16.16 16.73
C LEU A 131 7.03 16.45 16.01
N TRP A 132 5.98 15.72 16.38
CA TRP A 132 4.65 15.96 15.84
C TRP A 132 4.21 17.41 16.14
N GLY A 133 3.73 18.09 15.11
CA GLY A 133 3.38 19.51 15.15
C GLY A 133 4.45 20.45 14.61
N MET A 134 5.65 19.96 14.29
CA MET A 134 6.67 20.83 13.69
C MET A 134 6.20 21.39 12.34
N PRO A 135 6.56 22.64 12.00
CA PRO A 135 6.19 23.25 10.74
C PRO A 135 7.00 22.68 9.58
N LYS A 136 6.41 22.68 8.37
CA LYS A 136 7.04 22.21 7.14
C LYS A 136 8.43 22.77 6.91
N GLN A 137 8.61 24.07 7.15
CA GLN A 137 9.89 24.75 6.92
C GLN A 137 11.06 24.10 7.66
N LYS A 138 10.85 23.66 8.91
CA LYS A 138 11.89 22.98 9.69
C LYS A 138 12.24 21.61 9.12
N LEU A 139 11.27 20.91 8.54
CA LEU A 139 11.55 19.64 7.87
C LEU A 139 12.39 19.88 6.61
N LEU A 140 12.07 20.91 5.82
CA LEU A 140 12.84 21.29 4.62
C LEU A 140 14.27 21.73 4.94
N GLU A 141 14.51 22.33 6.11
CA GLU A 141 15.85 22.68 6.59
C GLU A 141 16.72 21.42 6.87
N VAL A 142 16.10 20.31 7.26
CA VAL A 142 16.78 19.05 7.61
C VAL A 142 16.87 18.10 6.41
N GLU A 143 15.76 17.88 5.71
CA GLU A 143 15.64 16.93 4.60
C GLU A 143 16.02 17.54 3.24
N GLY A 144 16.04 18.88 3.13
CA GLY A 144 16.20 19.57 1.87
C GLY A 144 14.93 19.55 1.01
N GLN A 145 15.11 19.54 -0.31
CA GLN A 145 14.00 19.58 -1.26
C GLN A 145 13.37 18.19 -1.45
N PRO A 146 12.03 18.07 -1.36
CA PRO A 146 11.36 16.79 -1.58
C PRO A 146 11.44 16.35 -3.04
N LEU A 147 11.40 15.03 -3.24
CA LEU A 147 11.33 14.40 -4.56
C LEU A 147 9.94 14.56 -5.20
N GLY A 148 8.91 14.68 -4.36
CA GLY A 148 7.52 14.86 -4.75
C GLY A 148 6.69 15.51 -3.66
N VAL A 149 5.60 16.16 -4.07
CA VAL A 149 4.59 16.73 -3.19
C VAL A 149 3.23 16.26 -3.69
N ASP A 150 2.46 15.60 -2.83
CA ASP A 150 1.04 15.33 -3.07
C ASP A 150 0.22 16.28 -2.21
N GLN A 151 -0.80 16.91 -2.78
CA GLN A 151 -1.64 17.88 -2.08
C GLN A 151 -3.10 17.56 -2.31
N SER A 152 -3.85 17.41 -1.21
CA SER A 152 -5.27 17.12 -1.23
C SER A 152 -5.97 17.85 -0.09
N GLY A 153 -6.78 18.86 -0.44
CA GLY A 153 -7.43 19.72 0.55
C GLY A 153 -6.42 20.40 1.46
N GLU A 154 -6.58 20.22 2.78
CA GLU A 154 -5.66 20.74 3.81
C GLU A 154 -4.45 19.84 4.09
N THR A 155 -4.36 18.69 3.42
CA THR A 155 -3.28 17.73 3.58
C THR A 155 -2.22 17.94 2.49
N GLU A 156 -0.96 18.01 2.92
CA GLU A 156 0.22 18.05 2.06
C GLU A 156 1.15 16.89 2.46
N VAL A 157 1.64 16.13 1.49
CA VAL A 157 2.51 14.98 1.72
C VAL A 157 3.82 15.22 0.98
N LEU A 158 4.91 15.34 1.74
CA LEU A 158 6.26 15.48 1.20
C LEU A 158 6.93 14.12 1.06
N GLN A 159 7.46 13.83 -0.11
CA GLN A 159 8.03 12.53 -0.47
C GLN A 159 9.54 12.60 -0.61
N TYR A 160 10.23 11.66 0.03
CA TYR A 160 11.68 11.50 0.02
C TYR A 160 12.06 10.04 -0.22
N GLN A 161 13.30 9.79 -0.61
CA GLN A 161 13.85 8.44 -0.72
C GLN A 161 15.00 8.30 0.26
N ARG A 162 15.00 7.22 1.05
CA ARG A 162 16.05 6.91 2.02
C ARG A 162 16.36 5.41 2.01
N GLU A 163 17.60 5.05 2.28
CA GLU A 163 17.93 3.67 2.68
C GLU A 163 17.74 3.56 4.20
N ILE A 164 16.89 2.64 4.64
CA ILE A 164 16.56 2.40 6.05
C ILE A 164 16.72 0.91 6.29
N MET A 165 17.64 0.51 7.19
CA MET A 165 17.87 -0.89 7.58
C MET A 165 18.12 -1.81 6.37
N ASN A 166 18.93 -1.37 5.40
CA ASN A 166 19.19 -2.05 4.11
C ASN A 166 17.95 -2.17 3.19
N ARG A 167 16.95 -1.31 3.34
CA ARG A 167 15.80 -1.22 2.43
C ARG A 167 15.72 0.14 1.78
N ASN A 168 15.45 0.15 0.48
CA ASN A 168 15.09 1.37 -0.22
C ASN A 168 13.66 1.73 0.18
N CYS A 169 13.47 2.89 0.79
CA CYS A 169 12.20 3.35 1.31
C CYS A 169 11.78 4.67 0.67
N LEU A 170 10.50 4.75 0.29
CA LEU A 170 9.81 6.02 0.13
C LEU A 170 9.39 6.47 1.53
N VAL A 171 9.86 7.64 1.93
CA VAL A 171 9.49 8.29 3.18
C VAL A 171 8.51 9.41 2.85
N GLU A 172 7.31 9.33 3.42
CA GLU A 172 6.29 10.36 3.31
C GLU A 172 6.11 11.06 4.65
N TYR A 173 6.23 12.39 4.65
CA TYR A 173 5.86 13.23 5.79
C TYR A 173 4.54 13.91 5.51
N VAL A 174 3.57 13.70 6.39
CA VAL A 174 2.19 14.16 6.23
C VAL A 174 2.01 15.42 7.06
N PHE A 175 1.62 16.50 6.39
CA PHE A 175 1.29 17.77 6.98
C PHE A 175 -0.21 18.03 6.87
N ILE A 176 -0.81 18.44 7.97
CA ILE A 176 -2.18 18.98 8.00
C ILE A 176 -2.09 20.36 8.65
N GLN A 177 -2.65 21.39 8.00
CA GLN A 177 -2.58 22.77 8.50
C GLN A 177 -1.14 23.21 8.82
N ASN A 178 -0.18 22.83 7.95
CA ASN A 178 1.25 23.10 8.09
C ASN A 178 1.91 22.49 9.35
N GLN A 179 1.31 21.46 9.95
CA GLN A 179 1.86 20.73 11.09
C GLN A 179 2.16 19.28 10.71
N LEU A 180 3.35 18.79 11.05
CA LEU A 180 3.72 17.38 10.84
C LEU A 180 2.85 16.47 11.71
N THR A 181 2.04 15.62 11.12
CA THR A 181 1.09 14.74 11.83
C THR A 181 1.48 13.27 11.79
N ALA A 182 2.14 12.85 10.71
CA ALA A 182 2.57 11.47 10.53
C ALA A 182 3.82 11.36 9.65
N ALA A 183 4.54 10.26 9.81
CA ALA A 183 5.59 9.80 8.91
C ALA A 183 5.28 8.38 8.45
N ARG A 184 5.47 8.08 7.17
CA ARG A 184 5.21 6.77 6.58
C ARG A 184 6.43 6.30 5.81
N PHE A 185 6.67 5.01 5.87
CA PHE A 185 7.83 4.35 5.26
C PHE A 185 7.31 3.21 4.42
N PHE A 186 7.41 3.33 3.11
CA PHE A 186 7.05 2.30 2.15
C PHE A 186 8.31 1.65 1.62
N ILE A 187 8.44 0.34 1.77
CA ILE A 187 9.53 -0.39 1.10
C ILE A 187 9.29 -0.34 -0.41
N LEU A 188 10.30 0.14 -1.15
CA LEU A 188 10.31 0.24 -2.60
C LEU A 188 10.97 -0.96 -3.27
N ASP A 189 11.78 -1.72 -2.54
CA ASP A 189 12.42 -2.93 -3.05
C ASP A 189 11.35 -3.92 -3.54
N THR A 190 11.57 -4.48 -4.73
CA THR A 190 10.76 -5.58 -5.28
C THR A 190 11.50 -6.89 -5.08
N PHE A 191 10.86 -7.91 -4.50
CA PHE A 191 11.45 -9.24 -4.32
C PHE A 191 10.87 -10.26 -5.30
N VAL A 192 11.69 -11.20 -5.75
CA VAL A 192 11.23 -12.33 -6.58
C VAL A 192 10.36 -13.28 -5.76
N ASP A 193 10.79 -13.56 -4.53
CA ASP A 193 10.02 -14.35 -3.56
C ASP A 193 9.37 -13.45 -2.51
N ASN A 194 8.04 -13.42 -2.49
CA ASN A 194 7.26 -12.64 -1.54
C ASN A 194 7.44 -13.09 -0.08
N ASN A 195 7.98 -14.29 0.18
CA ASN A 195 8.32 -14.74 1.54
C ASN A 195 9.36 -13.83 2.21
N TYR A 196 10.21 -13.14 1.45
CA TYR A 196 11.17 -12.19 2.00
C TYR A 196 10.46 -11.01 2.69
N TYR A 197 9.34 -10.51 2.15
CA TYR A 197 8.57 -9.46 2.83
C TYR A 197 7.93 -9.94 4.13
N ILE A 198 7.47 -11.19 4.17
CA ILE A 198 6.91 -11.79 5.39
C ILE A 198 8.00 -11.91 6.45
N SER A 199 9.19 -12.38 6.06
CA SER A 199 10.38 -12.41 6.92
C SER A 199 10.71 -11.02 7.46
N ASP A 200 10.76 -10.00 6.59
CA ASP A 200 11.06 -8.62 6.99
C ASP A 200 10.01 -8.06 7.95
N PHE A 201 8.72 -8.33 7.72
CA PHE A 201 7.64 -7.94 8.62
C PHE A 201 7.80 -8.57 10.00
N ILE A 202 8.08 -9.87 10.08
CA ILE A 202 8.28 -10.58 11.35
C ILE A 202 9.50 -10.01 12.09
N LYS A 203 10.61 -9.77 11.39
CA LYS A 203 11.83 -9.19 11.95
C LYS A 203 11.58 -7.78 12.49
N ALA A 204 10.94 -6.91 11.70
CA ALA A 204 10.58 -5.56 12.12
C ALA A 204 9.63 -5.57 13.32
N LYS A 205 8.59 -6.43 13.30
CA LYS A 205 7.67 -6.60 14.43
C LYS A 205 8.40 -7.03 15.70
N ASN A 206 9.30 -8.02 15.61
CA ASN A 206 10.06 -8.50 16.76
C ASN A 206 10.99 -7.41 17.32
N TYR A 207 11.65 -6.66 16.45
CA TYR A 207 12.49 -5.53 16.85
C TYR A 207 11.68 -4.46 17.60
N LEU A 208 10.53 -4.04 17.05
CA LEU A 208 9.62 -3.10 17.73
C LEU A 208 9.08 -3.68 19.04
N GLY A 209 8.77 -4.98 19.08
CA GLY A 209 8.32 -5.68 20.27
C GLY A 209 9.35 -5.70 21.40
N GLN A 210 10.64 -5.85 21.08
CA GLN A 210 11.73 -5.76 22.05
C GLN A 210 11.89 -4.34 22.61
N ARG A 211 11.63 -3.32 21.79
CA ARG A 211 11.83 -1.90 22.16
C ARG A 211 10.63 -1.31 22.91
N PHE A 212 9.41 -1.70 22.54
CA PHE A 212 8.16 -1.07 23.01
C PHE A 212 7.25 -2.03 23.79
N GLY A 213 7.59 -3.31 23.87
CA GLY A 213 6.75 -4.34 24.46
C GLY A 213 5.73 -4.94 23.48
N LEU A 214 4.72 -5.63 24.00
CA LEU A 214 3.73 -6.31 23.18
C LEU A 214 2.89 -5.30 22.38
N PRO A 215 2.55 -5.62 21.11
CA PRO A 215 1.66 -4.79 20.31
C PRO A 215 0.25 -4.73 20.93
N VAL A 216 -0.43 -3.60 20.74
CA VAL A 216 -1.83 -3.41 21.14
C VAL A 216 -2.81 -4.07 20.16
N ASP A 217 -2.37 -4.28 18.92
CA ASP A 217 -3.07 -5.06 17.89
C ASP A 217 -2.03 -5.87 17.11
N ASP A 218 -2.28 -7.16 16.88
CA ASP A 218 -1.42 -8.04 16.08
C ASP A 218 -2.30 -9.08 15.38
N GLN A 219 -2.48 -8.92 14.07
CA GLN A 219 -3.43 -9.68 13.27
C GLN A 219 -2.77 -10.28 12.04
N THR A 220 -3.14 -11.54 11.77
CA THR A 220 -2.95 -12.18 10.46
C THR A 220 -4.32 -12.50 9.90
N ILE A 221 -4.74 -11.75 8.87
CA ILE A 221 -6.07 -11.84 8.29
C ILE A 221 -5.98 -12.65 7.01
N TRP A 222 -6.58 -13.83 7.02
CA TRP A 222 -6.71 -14.69 5.85
C TRP A 222 -8.05 -14.44 5.17
N LEU A 223 -8.02 -13.80 4.01
CA LEU A 223 -9.19 -13.62 3.15
C LEU A 223 -9.57 -14.96 2.49
N ASP A 224 -8.58 -15.84 2.28
CA ASP A 224 -8.75 -17.24 1.88
C ASP A 224 -7.86 -18.13 2.77
N SER A 225 -8.45 -19.10 3.47
CA SER A 225 -7.73 -19.97 4.40
C SER A 225 -7.00 -21.14 3.73
N THR A 226 -7.13 -21.33 2.41
CA THR A 226 -6.54 -22.46 1.67
C THR A 226 -5.04 -22.62 1.91
N TYR A 227 -4.31 -21.50 2.07
CA TYR A 227 -2.85 -21.49 2.26
C TYR A 227 -2.43 -21.37 3.73
N ARG A 228 -3.37 -21.25 4.67
CA ARG A 228 -3.08 -20.94 6.08
C ARG A 228 -2.08 -21.90 6.71
N GLU A 229 -2.28 -23.19 6.50
CA GLU A 229 -1.45 -24.25 7.10
C GLU A 229 -0.23 -24.63 6.23
N ARG A 230 -0.02 -23.97 5.08
CA ARG A 230 1.04 -24.30 4.13
C ARG A 230 2.01 -23.12 3.96
N ARG A 231 2.95 -23.01 4.91
CA ARG A 231 3.88 -21.87 5.03
C ARG A 231 4.67 -21.58 3.76
N GLU A 232 5.03 -22.61 3.01
CA GLU A 232 5.74 -22.52 1.73
C GLU A 232 4.97 -21.72 0.66
N TYR A 233 3.64 -21.60 0.79
CA TYR A 233 2.78 -20.85 -0.12
C TYR A 233 2.37 -19.47 0.42
N TRP A 234 2.85 -19.06 1.59
CA TRP A 234 2.44 -17.78 2.18
C TRP A 234 2.84 -16.58 1.32
N GLY A 235 4.03 -16.59 0.73
CA GLY A 235 4.44 -15.56 -0.23
C GLY A 235 3.51 -15.47 -1.44
N GLN A 236 3.02 -16.61 -1.95
CA GLN A 236 2.06 -16.62 -3.06
C GLN A 236 0.71 -16.07 -2.62
N ALA A 237 0.22 -16.48 -1.44
CA ALA A 237 -1.01 -15.95 -0.86
C ALA A 237 -0.92 -14.44 -0.62
N LEU A 238 0.22 -13.94 -0.14
CA LEU A 238 0.47 -12.51 0.06
C LEU A 238 0.40 -11.76 -1.27
N GLY A 239 1.16 -12.21 -2.29
CA GLY A 239 1.16 -11.58 -3.61
C GLY A 239 -0.22 -11.58 -4.28
N ALA A 240 -1.02 -12.61 -4.05
CA ALA A 240 -2.40 -12.71 -4.51
C ALA A 240 -3.39 -11.87 -3.66
N GLY A 241 -2.95 -11.28 -2.56
CA GLY A 241 -3.78 -10.47 -1.66
C GLY A 241 -4.74 -11.27 -0.79
N LEU A 242 -4.44 -12.55 -0.56
CA LEU A 242 -5.24 -13.49 0.22
C LEU A 242 -4.88 -13.51 1.71
N VAL A 243 -3.75 -12.92 2.08
CA VAL A 243 -3.32 -12.75 3.47
C VAL A 243 -2.81 -11.34 3.71
N GLU A 244 -3.09 -10.81 4.89
CA GLU A 244 -2.62 -9.50 5.34
C GLU A 244 -2.08 -9.62 6.77
N PHE A 245 -1.00 -8.92 7.06
CA PHE A 245 -0.42 -8.84 8.39
C PHE A 245 -0.47 -7.41 8.89
N ARG A 246 -0.86 -7.22 10.14
CA ARG A 246 -0.96 -5.90 10.77
C ARG A 246 -0.50 -5.99 12.21
N SER A 247 0.29 -5.02 12.64
CA SER A 247 0.64 -4.90 14.06
C SER A 247 0.73 -3.43 14.44
N SER A 248 0.34 -3.06 15.65
CA SER A 248 0.47 -1.68 16.13
C SER A 248 0.86 -1.57 17.60
N TRP A 249 1.48 -0.45 17.96
CA TRP A 249 1.94 -0.10 19.30
C TRP A 249 1.54 1.33 19.63
N LEU A 250 1.30 1.61 20.91
CA LEU A 250 1.17 2.96 21.44
C LEU A 250 2.41 3.29 22.27
N VAL A 251 3.22 4.22 21.78
CA VAL A 251 4.49 4.64 22.38
C VAL A 251 4.37 6.11 22.76
N GLY A 252 4.02 6.37 24.01
CA GLY A 252 3.70 7.72 24.47
C GLY A 252 2.57 8.33 23.64
N GLU A 253 2.82 9.49 23.02
CA GLU A 253 1.87 10.17 22.14
C GLU A 253 1.91 9.70 20.67
N THR A 254 2.62 8.61 20.37
CA THR A 254 2.78 8.11 18.99
C THR A 254 2.14 6.73 18.84
N GLU A 255 1.33 6.54 17.80
CA GLU A 255 0.99 5.20 17.32
C GLU A 255 2.03 4.79 16.28
N VAL A 256 2.59 3.59 16.43
CA VAL A 256 3.45 2.95 15.44
C VAL A 256 2.68 1.76 14.87
N ALA A 257 2.57 1.65 13.56
CA ALA A 257 1.87 0.56 12.89
C ALA A 257 2.70 -0.04 11.76
N LEU A 258 2.64 -1.36 11.62
CA LEU A 258 3.14 -2.12 10.48
C LEU A 258 1.96 -2.72 9.72
N VAL A 259 2.00 -2.63 8.40
CA VAL A 259 1.02 -3.23 7.49
C VAL A 259 1.75 -3.93 6.37
N LEU A 260 1.43 -5.20 6.15
CA LEU A 260 1.87 -5.98 5.00
C LEU A 260 0.64 -6.55 4.28
N THR A 261 0.48 -6.18 3.02
CA THR A 261 -0.60 -6.69 2.16
C THR A 261 -0.09 -6.82 0.72
N GLY A 262 -0.78 -7.60 -0.10
CA GLY A 262 -0.49 -7.67 -1.52
C GLY A 262 -1.74 -7.67 -2.39
N SER A 263 -1.50 -7.59 -3.70
CA SER A 263 -2.49 -7.63 -4.77
C SER A 263 -1.75 -7.68 -6.10
N ASP A 264 -2.24 -8.47 -7.07
CA ASP A 264 -1.67 -8.58 -8.42
C ASP A 264 -0.15 -8.80 -8.44
N ASN A 265 0.32 -9.68 -7.55
CA ASN A 265 1.73 -10.00 -7.33
C ASN A 265 2.62 -8.81 -6.92
N ARG A 266 2.01 -7.78 -6.34
CA ARG A 266 2.73 -6.67 -5.71
C ARG A 266 2.44 -6.65 -4.23
N VAL A 267 3.43 -6.19 -3.47
CA VAL A 267 3.39 -6.14 -2.03
C VAL A 267 3.54 -4.69 -1.58
N ALA A 268 2.69 -4.30 -0.65
CA ALA A 268 2.82 -3.06 0.10
C ALA A 268 3.24 -3.44 1.53
N PHE A 269 4.48 -3.08 1.89
CA PHE A 269 4.94 -3.11 3.27
C PHE A 269 5.13 -1.66 3.74
N VAL A 270 4.28 -1.26 4.67
CA VAL A 270 4.23 0.10 5.22
C VAL A 270 4.50 0.06 6.72
N ALA A 271 5.44 0.89 7.17
CA ALA A 271 5.51 1.32 8.55
C ALA A 271 4.95 2.74 8.66
N GLU A 272 4.17 3.04 9.68
CA GLU A 272 3.63 4.36 9.92
C GLU A 272 3.79 4.76 11.38
N CYS A 273 4.16 6.02 11.60
CA CYS A 273 4.16 6.68 12.89
C CYS A 273 3.19 7.87 12.83
N VAL A 274 2.20 7.93 13.73
CA VAL A 274 1.21 9.01 13.80
C VAL A 274 1.15 9.60 15.20
N GLY A 275 1.19 10.93 15.31
CA GLY A 275 0.91 11.60 16.58
C GLY A 275 -0.55 11.43 16.99
N GLN A 276 -0.83 10.89 18.17
CA GLN A 276 -2.19 10.55 18.62
C GLN A 276 -3.14 11.75 18.60
N LYS A 277 -2.67 12.92 19.04
CA LYS A 277 -3.47 14.16 19.02
C LYS A 277 -3.90 14.58 17.60
N TYR A 278 -3.22 14.07 16.58
CA TYR A 278 -3.53 14.33 15.18
C TYR A 278 -4.46 13.30 14.55
N LYS A 279 -4.83 12.22 15.25
CA LYS A 279 -5.77 11.22 14.73
C LYS A 279 -7.14 11.81 14.39
N THR A 280 -7.57 12.82 15.15
CA THR A 280 -8.84 13.52 14.93
C THR A 280 -8.83 14.42 13.69
N PHE A 281 -7.67 14.86 13.22
CA PHE A 281 -7.56 15.63 11.98
C PHE A 281 -7.88 14.79 10.74
N PHE A 282 -7.80 13.45 10.86
CA PHE A 282 -8.27 12.54 9.84
C PHE A 282 -9.78 12.25 9.94
N SER A 283 -10.52 12.86 10.88
CA SER A 283 -11.95 12.62 11.12
C SER A 283 -12.89 13.64 10.47
N HIS A 284 -12.38 14.58 9.67
CA HIS A 284 -13.14 15.68 9.07
C HIS A 284 -13.11 15.64 7.54
#